data_AF-A0A8S1F1Z1-F1
#
_entry.id   AF-A0A8S1F1Z1-F1
#
_cell.length_a   1.000
_cell.length_b   1.000
_cell.length_c   1.000
_cell.angle_alpha   90.00
_cell.angle_beta   90.00
_cell.angle_gamma   90.00
#
_symmetry.space_group_name_H-M   'P 1'
#
loop_
_entity.id
_entity.type
_entity.pdbx_description
1 polymer ?
#
loop_
_entity_poly.entity_id
_entity_poly.type
_entity_poly.pdbx_seq_one_letter_code
_entity_poly.pdbx_strand_id
1 'polypeptide(L)'
;MSFNATNEHLSSVLSTYAGRDKALRSMAFYLQHRSTSSPTHSKELLALAKQLSAARLVMRQFNHPSMLKACQQVINTIRSDRVGTSIDPIEFGAGAAVTGIYSIYGFVELFAWLSDAKILAFDSARLYRYCLYLWLVALVSGIIRQLRIISRKSIDKAKDDIITLIGLSADFISGVNSLPHKVLWAGKLSLKQSASFSLLASIIGFYKLWYQLLSINLSFFCSGFAVTGAAGFIGSHTVLELVDAGHTVLCIDNFANAIPDENGNAVSLRRVSEIVGKPIPFENVDVCDEEALENVFATNKFDGVIHLAALKAVGESVAEPLKYYQNNLVASLNLCKMCLKYNVNNFVFSSSATVYGSPKELPITESSPTGQGITNPYGQTKYMMEQILIDVAKANTNWNVIILRYFNPVGAHKSGMIGEDPKGVPNNLMPYVSQVAIGKLKVLTIYGDKFDTIDGTGVRDYIHVVDLAKGHVKALDRVRNIGIEIYNLGTGVGYSVRQMVEAMKKASGREIPTQIGVPRPGDVASVYCDPSLAAEKLGWKAEFGLDEMCADLWNWQSKNPKGFAA
;
A
#
# COMPACT_ATOMS: atom_id res chain seq x y z
N MET A 1 -12.74 17.85 32.90
CA MET A 1 -11.85 16.81 32.33
C MET A 1 -11.00 17.46 31.25
N SER A 2 -9.71 17.16 31.27
CA SER A 2 -8.57 17.92 30.76
C SER A 2 -8.54 18.12 29.24
N PHE A 3 -8.22 19.35 28.83
CA PHE A 3 -7.61 19.68 27.54
C PHE A 3 -6.26 18.97 27.39
N ASN A 4 -6.13 18.03 26.46
CA ASN A 4 -4.84 17.41 26.10
C ASN A 4 -4.86 16.89 24.64
N ALA A 5 -4.97 17.80 23.65
CA ALA A 5 -4.91 17.41 22.23
C ALA A 5 -3.89 18.21 21.40
N THR A 6 -3.08 19.09 22.01
CA THR A 6 -2.11 19.92 21.27
C THR A 6 -0.64 19.63 21.60
N ASN A 7 -0.34 18.82 22.62
CA ASN A 7 1.04 18.57 23.08
C ASN A 7 1.73 17.35 22.45
N GLU A 8 1.01 16.44 21.78
CA GLU A 8 1.62 15.24 21.18
C GLU A 8 2.37 15.55 19.86
N HIS A 9 1.97 16.60 19.13
CA HIS A 9 2.54 16.90 17.81
C HIS A 9 3.91 17.58 17.85
N LEU A 10 4.13 18.53 18.77
CA LEU A 10 5.44 19.18 18.91
C LEU A 10 6.45 18.23 19.59
N SER A 11 5.98 17.44 20.56
CA SER A 11 6.77 16.41 21.24
C SER A 11 7.34 15.37 20.26
N SER A 12 6.52 14.89 19.31
CA SER A 12 6.99 13.91 18.30
C SER A 12 7.96 14.52 17.28
N VAL A 13 7.74 15.78 16.85
CA VAL A 13 8.70 16.48 15.99
C VAL A 13 10.04 16.65 16.72
N LEU A 14 10.00 17.08 17.99
CA LEU A 14 11.17 17.26 18.84
C LEU A 14 11.77 15.95 19.36
N SER A 15 11.13 14.79 19.17
CA SER A 15 11.75 13.50 19.47
C SER A 15 12.71 13.09 18.36
N THR A 16 12.44 13.50 17.11
CA THR A 16 13.34 13.26 15.98
C THR A 16 14.58 14.16 16.01
N TYR A 17 15.71 13.65 15.51
CA TYR A 17 16.94 14.46 15.38
C TYR A 17 16.72 15.68 14.46
N ALA A 18 16.09 15.48 13.30
CA ALA A 18 15.85 16.55 12.33
C ALA A 18 14.93 17.65 12.88
N GLY A 19 13.93 17.28 13.68
CA GLY A 19 13.06 18.26 14.35
C GLY A 19 13.80 19.02 15.45
N ARG A 20 14.65 18.36 16.27
CA ARG A 20 15.51 19.04 17.26
C ARG A 20 16.49 20.02 16.63
N ASP A 21 17.18 19.62 15.56
CA ASP A 21 18.13 20.48 14.84
C ASP A 21 17.44 21.74 14.28
N LYS A 22 16.31 21.56 13.58
CA LYS A 22 15.56 22.66 12.97
C LYS A 22 14.92 23.57 14.02
N ALA A 23 14.43 23.03 15.14
CA ALA A 23 13.88 23.81 16.23
C ALA A 23 14.94 24.69 16.89
N LEU A 24 16.10 24.11 17.24
CA LEU A 24 17.22 24.87 17.80
C LEU A 24 17.76 25.92 16.84
N ARG A 25 17.88 25.60 15.55
CA ARG A 25 18.30 26.56 14.50
C ARG A 25 17.32 27.73 14.39
N SER A 26 16.03 27.44 14.36
CA SER A 26 14.99 28.48 14.25
C SER A 26 14.97 29.38 15.49
N MET A 27 15.14 28.80 16.68
CA MET A 27 15.25 29.54 17.94
C MET A 27 16.50 30.44 17.97
N ALA A 28 17.66 29.93 17.53
CA ALA A 28 18.89 30.70 17.47
C ALA A 28 18.78 31.91 16.53
N PHE A 29 18.21 31.73 15.33
CA PHE A 29 18.00 32.85 14.39
C PHE A 29 16.95 33.84 14.88
N TYR A 30 15.89 33.38 15.54
CA TYR A 30 14.90 34.26 16.16
C TYR A 30 15.53 35.15 17.25
N LEU A 31 16.37 34.58 18.12
CA LEU A 31 17.09 35.32 19.15
C LEU A 31 18.09 36.32 18.56
N GLN A 32 18.79 35.93 17.49
CA GLN A 32 19.69 36.83 16.76
C GLN A 32 18.93 37.97 16.06
N HIS A 33 17.71 37.72 15.57
CA HIS A 33 16.86 38.79 15.03
C HIS A 33 16.37 39.73 16.15
N ARG A 34 15.90 39.18 17.28
CA ARG A 34 15.45 39.94 18.46
C ARG A 34 16.56 40.80 19.06
N SER A 35 17.80 40.33 19.09
CA SER A 35 18.94 41.11 19.64
C SER A 35 19.24 42.37 18.84
N THR A 36 18.91 42.39 17.54
CA THR A 36 19.02 43.60 16.70
C THR A 36 17.87 44.59 16.88
N SER A 37 16.76 44.15 17.48
CA SER A 37 15.55 44.96 17.67
C SER A 37 15.35 45.44 19.12
N SER A 38 16.13 44.92 20.08
CA SER A 38 16.03 45.26 21.51
C SER A 38 17.41 45.63 22.09
N PRO A 39 17.72 46.94 22.24
CA PRO A 39 19.06 47.40 22.64
C PRO A 39 19.46 46.99 24.07
N THR A 40 18.49 46.89 24.97
CA THR A 40 18.71 46.68 26.41
C THR A 40 19.21 45.28 26.77
N HIS A 41 18.88 44.25 25.97
CA HIS A 41 19.25 42.85 26.26
C HIS A 41 20.05 42.19 25.12
N SER A 42 20.61 43.00 24.22
CA SER A 42 21.24 42.52 22.98
C SER A 42 22.39 41.54 23.25
N LYS A 43 23.22 41.80 24.27
CA LYS A 43 24.37 40.93 24.63
C LYS A 43 23.93 39.57 25.16
N GLU A 44 22.91 39.53 26.00
CA GLU A 44 22.40 38.30 26.62
C GLU A 44 21.67 37.42 25.59
N LEU A 45 20.84 38.04 24.73
CA LEU A 45 20.18 37.34 23.63
C LEU A 45 21.19 36.74 22.63
N LEU A 46 22.29 37.46 22.36
CA LEU A 46 23.35 36.96 21.49
C LEU A 46 24.14 35.82 22.15
N ALA A 47 24.37 35.88 23.46
CA ALA A 47 25.00 34.79 24.22
C ALA A 47 24.14 33.52 24.21
N LEU A 48 22.82 33.66 24.41
CA LEU A 48 21.87 32.53 24.36
C LEU A 48 21.76 31.93 22.95
N ALA A 49 21.73 32.77 21.91
CA ALA A 49 21.75 32.31 20.52
C ALA A 49 23.02 31.49 20.21
N LYS A 50 24.19 31.91 20.73
CA LYS A 50 25.45 31.16 20.62
C LYS A 50 25.39 29.82 21.35
N GLN A 51 24.82 29.78 22.56
CA GLN A 51 24.65 28.53 23.31
C GLN A 51 23.72 27.53 22.61
N LEU A 52 22.61 27.99 22.04
CA LEU A 52 21.70 27.13 21.26
C LEU A 52 22.36 26.63 19.97
N SER A 53 23.17 27.46 19.32
CA SER A 53 23.99 27.03 18.18
C SER A 53 25.03 25.98 18.60
N ALA A 54 25.66 26.12 19.77
CA ALA A 54 26.59 25.12 20.31
C ALA A 54 25.89 23.80 20.67
N ALA A 55 24.73 23.85 21.33
CA ALA A 55 23.94 22.66 21.66
C ALA A 55 23.49 21.89 20.41
N ARG A 56 23.14 22.62 19.34
CA ARG A 56 22.84 22.04 18.02
C ARG A 56 24.02 21.24 17.45
N LEU A 57 25.23 21.76 17.61
CA LEU A 57 26.46 21.13 17.10
C LEU A 57 26.83 19.85 17.85
N VAL A 58 26.67 19.85 19.17
CA VAL A 58 26.83 18.63 19.99
C VAL A 58 25.82 17.57 19.56
N MET A 59 24.55 17.92 19.32
CA MET A 59 23.57 16.96 18.80
C MET A 59 23.94 16.43 17.40
N ARG A 60 24.52 17.27 16.55
CA ARG A 60 24.93 16.90 15.19
C ARG A 60 26.14 15.97 15.15
N GLN A 61 27.09 16.12 16.07
CA GLN A 61 28.32 15.34 16.08
C GLN A 61 28.15 13.95 16.71
N PHE A 62 27.29 13.81 17.73
CA PHE A 62 27.22 12.60 18.55
C PHE A 62 26.01 11.70 18.28
N ASN A 63 25.09 12.08 17.37
CA ASN A 63 23.83 11.34 17.19
C ASN A 63 23.34 11.23 15.73
N HIS A 64 24.20 11.47 14.73
CA HIS A 64 23.75 11.53 13.34
C HIS A 64 23.94 10.20 12.59
N PRO A 65 22.86 9.58 12.06
CA PRO A 65 22.93 8.46 11.14
C PRO A 65 23.70 8.75 9.84
N SER A 66 24.06 10.01 9.55
CA SER A 66 24.82 10.38 8.35
C SER A 66 26.27 9.98 8.45
N MET A 67 26.87 9.93 9.64
CA MET A 67 28.26 9.49 9.77
C MET A 67 28.36 7.98 9.53
N LEU A 68 27.40 7.21 10.07
CA LEU A 68 27.25 5.79 9.76
C LEU A 68 26.91 5.57 8.28
N LYS A 69 25.92 6.30 7.72
CA LYS A 69 25.57 6.24 6.29
C LYS A 69 26.71 6.71 5.38
N ALA A 70 27.55 7.63 5.82
CA ALA A 70 28.74 8.09 5.11
C ALA A 70 29.79 7.00 5.05
N CYS A 71 30.12 6.39 6.19
CA CYS A 71 30.99 5.23 6.24
C CYS A 71 30.43 4.09 5.38
N GLN A 72 29.11 3.87 5.44
CA GLN A 72 28.42 2.83 4.68
C GLN A 72 28.37 3.12 3.18
N GLN A 73 28.22 4.38 2.76
CA GLN A 73 28.34 4.80 1.37
C GLN A 73 29.76 4.62 0.83
N VAL A 74 30.77 4.98 1.61
CA VAL A 74 32.18 4.74 1.25
C VAL A 74 32.45 3.24 1.13
N ILE A 75 31.98 2.42 2.08
CA ILE A 75 32.12 0.95 2.07
C ILE A 75 31.38 0.31 0.88
N ASN A 76 30.14 0.72 0.61
CA ASN A 76 29.35 0.20 -0.49
C ASN A 76 29.94 0.57 -1.85
N THR A 77 30.62 1.71 -1.94
CA THR A 77 31.27 2.16 -3.19
C THR A 77 32.60 1.44 -3.45
N ILE A 78 33.39 1.17 -2.39
CA ILE A 78 34.57 0.27 -2.49
C ILE A 78 34.15 -1.14 -2.96
N ARG A 79 32.93 -1.57 -2.62
CA ARG A 79 32.35 -2.82 -3.11
C ARG A 79 31.85 -2.74 -4.56
N SER A 80 31.33 -1.61 -5.02
CA SER A 80 30.81 -1.46 -6.39
C SER A 80 31.91 -1.33 -7.46
N ASP A 81 33.10 -0.84 -7.12
CA ASP A 81 34.28 -0.87 -8.01
C ASP A 81 34.72 -2.30 -8.36
N ARG A 82 34.32 -3.30 -7.57
CA ARG A 82 34.54 -4.73 -7.88
C ARG A 82 33.49 -5.32 -8.83
N VAL A 83 32.38 -4.62 -9.07
CA VAL A 83 31.20 -5.16 -9.80
C VAL A 83 30.94 -4.44 -11.13
N GLY A 84 31.74 -3.44 -11.49
CA GLY A 84 31.76 -2.89 -12.85
C GLY A 84 30.55 -2.00 -13.22
N THR A 85 29.88 -1.38 -12.24
CA THR A 85 28.84 -0.37 -12.49
C THR A 85 29.45 1.03 -12.62
N SER A 86 29.14 1.76 -13.70
CA SER A 86 29.65 3.11 -13.96
C SER A 86 29.06 4.14 -12.98
N ILE A 87 29.84 4.59 -12.00
CA ILE A 87 29.47 5.69 -11.09
C ILE A 87 29.93 7.01 -11.70
N ASP A 88 29.10 8.06 -11.65
CA ASP A 88 29.49 9.40 -12.08
C ASP A 88 30.58 9.96 -11.14
N PRO A 89 31.81 10.17 -11.63
CA PRO A 89 32.95 10.55 -10.79
C PRO A 89 32.76 11.90 -10.08
N ILE A 90 31.98 12.81 -10.68
CA ILE A 90 31.78 14.16 -10.14
C ILE A 90 30.70 14.15 -9.05
N GLU A 91 29.66 13.35 -9.21
CA GLU A 91 28.62 13.19 -8.19
C GLU A 91 29.17 12.46 -6.96
N PHE A 92 30.00 11.45 -7.18
CA PHE A 92 30.76 10.77 -6.15
C PHE A 92 31.74 11.71 -5.44
N GLY A 93 32.58 12.43 -6.19
CA GLY A 93 33.55 13.37 -5.65
C GLY A 93 32.89 14.47 -4.81
N ALA A 94 31.77 15.03 -5.29
CA ALA A 94 31.01 16.03 -4.54
C ALA A 94 30.34 15.44 -3.28
N GLY A 95 29.76 14.24 -3.37
CA GLY A 95 29.16 13.56 -2.22
C GLY A 95 30.17 13.21 -1.12
N ALA A 96 31.31 12.65 -1.51
CA ALA A 96 32.42 12.32 -0.62
C ALA A 96 33.04 13.59 -0.01
N ALA A 97 33.24 14.65 -0.81
CA ALA A 97 33.76 15.93 -0.33
C ALA A 97 32.82 16.58 0.68
N VAL A 98 31.52 16.71 0.37
CA VAL A 98 30.52 17.26 1.30
C VAL A 98 30.56 16.52 2.63
N THR A 99 30.57 15.20 2.57
CA THR A 99 30.53 14.33 3.75
C THR A 99 31.81 14.41 4.58
N GLY A 100 32.98 14.30 3.93
CA GLY A 100 34.29 14.40 4.60
C GLY A 100 34.52 15.78 5.21
N ILE A 101 34.17 16.84 4.48
CA ILE A 101 34.31 18.22 4.95
C ILE A 101 33.39 18.47 6.14
N TYR A 102 32.13 17.99 6.13
CA TYR A 102 31.24 18.16 7.28
C TYR A 102 31.71 17.40 8.52
N SER A 103 32.36 16.24 8.36
CA SER A 103 32.97 15.51 9.48
C SER A 103 34.13 16.30 10.09
N ILE A 104 35.06 16.78 9.26
CA ILE A 104 36.21 17.60 9.72
C ILE A 104 35.72 18.90 10.34
N TYR A 105 34.76 19.59 9.70
CA TYR A 105 34.13 20.80 10.19
C TYR A 105 33.61 20.62 11.62
N GLY A 106 32.85 19.56 11.87
CA GLY A 106 32.27 19.32 13.19
C GLY A 106 33.31 19.04 14.28
N PHE A 107 34.44 18.40 13.94
CA PHE A 107 35.56 18.27 14.86
C PHE A 107 36.21 19.64 15.13
N VAL A 108 36.60 20.38 14.10
CA VAL A 108 37.25 21.69 14.26
C VAL A 108 36.37 22.65 15.05
N GLU A 109 35.05 22.60 14.87
CA GLU A 109 34.08 23.42 15.59
C GLU A 109 33.91 23.00 17.05
N LEU A 110 33.93 21.71 17.35
CA LEU A 110 33.99 21.21 18.73
C LEU A 110 35.26 21.69 19.45
N PHE A 111 36.41 21.61 18.78
CA PHE A 111 37.68 22.14 19.31
C PHE A 111 37.63 23.66 19.50
N ALA A 112 36.99 24.40 18.57
CA ALA A 112 36.78 25.83 18.68
C ALA A 112 35.93 26.18 19.92
N TRP A 113 34.86 25.42 20.16
CA TRP A 113 33.98 25.59 21.30
C TRP A 113 34.68 25.25 22.62
N LEU A 114 35.38 24.11 22.70
CA LEU A 114 36.15 23.72 23.90
C LEU A 114 37.26 24.74 24.21
N SER A 115 37.86 25.32 23.19
CA SER A 115 38.83 26.41 23.33
C SER A 115 38.18 27.70 23.85
N ASP A 116 36.99 28.07 23.34
CA ASP A 116 36.22 29.24 23.82
C ASP A 116 35.74 29.06 25.27
N ALA A 117 35.42 27.83 25.66
CA ALA A 117 35.11 27.43 27.03
C ALA A 117 36.34 27.37 27.96
N LYS A 118 37.54 27.69 27.45
CA LYS A 118 38.83 27.62 28.15
C LYS A 118 39.21 26.20 28.64
N ILE A 119 38.63 25.17 28.03
CA ILE A 119 38.95 23.77 28.31
C ILE A 119 40.19 23.33 27.52
N LEU A 120 40.41 23.90 26.33
CA LEU A 120 41.59 23.63 25.50
C LEU A 120 42.38 24.91 25.22
N ALA A 121 43.70 24.83 25.29
CA ALA A 121 44.62 25.95 25.02
C ALA A 121 44.88 26.17 23.51
N PHE A 122 43.81 26.22 22.70
CA PHE A 122 43.88 26.61 21.29
C PHE A 122 43.40 28.06 21.10
N ASP A 123 43.67 28.64 19.91
CA ASP A 123 43.07 29.91 19.49
C ASP A 123 41.69 29.65 18.87
N SER A 124 40.62 29.91 19.65
CA SER A 124 39.24 29.71 19.22
C SER A 124 38.91 30.51 17.96
N ALA A 125 39.43 31.74 17.82
CA ALA A 125 39.18 32.60 16.67
C ALA A 125 39.83 32.05 15.39
N ARG A 126 40.96 31.35 15.50
CA ARG A 126 41.58 30.65 14.38
C ARG A 126 40.79 29.38 13.99
N LEU A 127 40.31 28.62 14.97
CA LEU A 127 39.50 27.43 14.72
C LEU A 127 38.14 27.76 14.10
N TYR A 128 37.44 28.79 14.58
CA TYR A 128 36.18 29.25 13.95
C TYR A 128 36.40 29.76 12.52
N ARG A 129 37.57 30.34 12.20
CA ARG A 129 37.92 30.68 10.80
C ARG A 129 38.08 29.43 9.93
N TYR A 130 38.73 28.38 10.42
CA TYR A 130 38.79 27.10 9.70
C TYR A 130 37.41 26.47 9.51
N CYS A 131 36.53 26.57 10.50
CA CYS A 131 35.14 26.13 10.36
C CYS A 131 34.45 26.88 9.22
N LEU A 132 34.56 28.21 9.18
CA LEU A 132 33.97 29.03 8.12
C LEU A 132 34.48 28.63 6.72
N TYR A 133 35.78 28.37 6.57
CA TYR A 133 36.34 27.90 5.29
C TYR A 133 35.83 26.52 4.90
N LEU A 134 35.85 25.55 5.83
CA LEU A 134 35.33 24.20 5.57
C LEU A 134 33.84 24.24 5.20
N TRP A 135 33.05 25.05 5.89
CA TRP A 135 31.63 25.22 5.61
C TRP A 135 31.37 25.79 4.20
N LEU A 136 32.12 26.81 3.79
CA LEU A 136 32.03 27.38 2.45
C LEU A 136 32.37 26.35 1.35
N VAL A 137 33.41 25.54 1.55
CA VAL A 137 33.78 24.49 0.59
C VAL A 137 32.69 23.40 0.51
N ALA A 138 32.08 23.04 1.63
CA ALA A 138 30.96 22.09 1.65
C ALA A 138 29.73 22.65 0.92
N LEU A 139 29.43 23.94 1.09
CA LEU A 139 28.31 24.60 0.40
C LEU A 139 28.53 24.67 -1.11
N VAL A 140 29.72 25.03 -1.58
CA VAL A 140 30.06 25.01 -3.01
C VAL A 140 29.89 23.61 -3.59
N SER A 141 30.39 22.58 -2.90
CA SER A 141 30.26 21.19 -3.32
C SER A 141 28.79 20.74 -3.37
N GLY A 142 27.99 21.15 -2.39
CA GLY A 142 26.54 20.89 -2.36
C GLY A 142 25.77 21.58 -3.48
N ILE A 143 26.10 22.85 -3.78
CA ILE A 143 25.50 23.61 -4.89
C ILE A 143 25.80 22.96 -6.24
N ILE A 144 27.06 22.59 -6.48
CA ILE A 144 27.49 21.90 -7.71
C ILE A 144 26.72 20.58 -7.88
N ARG A 145 26.60 19.80 -6.80
CA ARG A 145 25.83 18.54 -6.82
C ARG A 145 24.35 18.78 -7.17
N GLN A 146 23.72 19.77 -6.53
CA GLN A 146 22.29 20.04 -6.77
C GLN A 146 22.02 20.59 -8.17
N LEU A 147 22.89 21.44 -8.71
CA LEU A 147 22.77 21.90 -10.10
C LEU A 147 22.83 20.73 -11.10
N ARG A 148 23.68 19.73 -10.82
CA ARG A 148 23.81 18.52 -11.66
C ARG A 148 22.61 17.57 -11.56
N ILE A 149 21.98 17.49 -10.38
CA ILE A 149 20.73 16.72 -10.20
C ILE A 149 19.58 17.41 -10.95
N ILE A 150 19.48 18.73 -10.84
CA ILE A 150 18.46 19.53 -11.54
C ILE A 150 18.63 19.41 -13.06
N SER A 151 19.86 19.46 -13.58
CA SER A 151 20.10 19.38 -15.03
C SER A 151 19.74 18.03 -15.67
N ARG A 152 19.50 16.99 -14.86
CA ARG A 152 19.07 15.66 -15.30
C ARG A 152 17.56 15.43 -15.19
N LYS A 153 16.81 16.38 -14.62
CA LYS A 153 15.37 16.26 -14.37
C LYS A 153 14.60 17.28 -15.22
N SER A 154 13.37 16.94 -15.60
CA SER A 154 12.44 17.95 -16.15
C SER A 154 12.08 18.96 -15.06
N ILE A 155 11.78 20.20 -15.46
CA ILE A 155 11.52 21.32 -14.54
C ILE A 155 10.42 20.98 -13.53
N ASP A 156 9.37 20.27 -13.94
CA ASP A 156 8.29 19.84 -13.04
C ASP A 156 8.73 18.83 -11.99
N LYS A 157 9.71 17.97 -12.30
CA LYS A 157 10.29 16.98 -11.37
C LYS A 157 11.43 17.55 -10.52
N ALA A 158 11.94 18.75 -10.85
CA ALA A 158 13.07 19.39 -10.17
C ALA A 158 12.66 20.44 -9.12
N LYS A 159 11.36 20.69 -8.92
CA LYS A 159 10.85 21.76 -8.03
C LYS A 159 11.46 21.72 -6.62
N ASP A 160 11.56 20.52 -6.04
CA ASP A 160 12.15 20.33 -4.70
C ASP A 160 13.68 20.51 -4.67
N ASP A 161 14.36 20.12 -5.74
CA ASP A 161 15.80 20.29 -5.87
C ASP A 161 16.17 21.77 -6.05
N ILE A 162 15.34 22.53 -6.79
CA ILE A 162 15.48 23.99 -6.97
C ILE A 162 15.34 24.72 -5.64
N ILE A 163 14.37 24.36 -4.80
CA ILE A 163 14.21 24.96 -3.46
C ILE A 163 15.45 24.67 -2.59
N THR A 164 15.97 23.44 -2.67
CA THR A 164 17.18 23.06 -1.93
C THR A 164 18.40 23.84 -2.41
N LEU A 165 18.53 24.05 -3.71
CA LEU A 165 19.57 24.88 -4.31
C LEU A 165 19.49 26.32 -3.80
N ILE A 166 18.29 26.93 -3.77
CA ILE A 166 18.08 28.28 -3.25
C ILE A 166 18.55 28.38 -1.78
N GLY A 167 18.23 27.39 -0.96
CA GLY A 167 18.68 27.33 0.43
C GLY A 167 20.20 27.26 0.58
N LEU A 168 20.86 26.39 -0.19
CA LEU A 168 22.33 26.27 -0.18
C LEU A 168 23.01 27.56 -0.68
N SER A 169 22.48 28.19 -1.72
CA SER A 169 22.99 29.46 -2.25
C SER A 169 22.84 30.61 -1.24
N ALA A 170 21.73 30.68 -0.52
CA ALA A 170 21.53 31.67 0.53
C ALA A 170 22.52 31.48 1.69
N ASP A 171 22.72 30.24 2.16
CA ASP A 171 23.70 29.91 3.20
C ASP A 171 25.13 30.25 2.74
N PHE A 172 25.47 30.02 1.46
CA PHE A 172 26.77 30.37 0.88
C PHE A 172 27.01 31.88 0.88
N ILE A 173 26.02 32.67 0.44
CA ILE A 173 26.11 34.14 0.45
C ILE A 173 26.31 34.66 1.87
N SER A 174 25.59 34.10 2.86
CA SER A 174 25.78 34.47 4.27
C SER A 174 27.16 34.10 4.80
N GLY A 175 27.70 32.93 4.43
CA GLY A 175 29.04 32.52 4.80
C GLY A 175 30.12 33.44 4.22
N VAL A 176 30.02 33.80 2.94
CA VAL A 176 30.97 34.73 2.30
C VAL A 176 30.94 36.10 2.98
N ASN A 177 29.75 36.61 3.30
CA ASN A 177 29.59 37.87 4.03
C ASN A 177 30.14 37.84 5.46
N SER A 178 30.37 36.65 6.02
CA SER A 178 30.96 36.47 7.35
C SER A 178 32.49 36.41 7.32
N LEU A 179 33.12 36.45 6.13
CA LEU A 179 34.57 36.47 5.99
C LEU A 179 35.15 37.84 6.39
N PRO A 180 36.30 37.86 7.10
CA PRO A 180 36.91 39.09 7.61
C PRO A 180 37.46 40.01 6.50
N HIS A 181 37.78 39.47 5.33
CA HIS A 181 38.18 40.24 4.15
C HIS A 181 37.03 40.20 3.14
N LYS A 182 36.42 41.37 2.87
CA LYS A 182 35.29 41.56 1.95
C LYS A 182 35.69 41.25 0.50
N VAL A 183 35.88 39.98 0.20
CA VAL A 183 36.21 39.49 -1.12
C VAL A 183 34.95 38.83 -1.66
N LEU A 184 34.40 39.49 -2.69
CA LEU A 184 33.28 39.11 -3.56
C LEU A 184 31.94 39.82 -3.30
N TRP A 185 31.45 40.29 -4.45
CA TRP A 185 30.42 41.27 -4.70
C TRP A 185 29.04 40.60 -4.60
N ALA A 186 28.62 40.25 -3.38
CA ALA A 186 27.21 39.98 -3.08
C ALA A 186 26.64 41.24 -2.44
N GLY A 187 25.63 41.86 -3.07
CA GLY A 187 24.99 43.09 -2.57
C GLY A 187 24.70 42.99 -1.08
N LYS A 188 25.04 44.05 -0.34
CA LYS A 188 24.98 44.14 1.13
C LYS A 188 23.59 43.77 1.67
N LEU A 189 23.35 42.48 1.91
CA LEU A 189 22.27 42.06 2.79
C LEU A 189 22.69 42.48 4.20
N SER A 190 21.90 43.35 4.81
CA SER A 190 22.07 43.69 6.23
C SER A 190 21.96 42.42 7.09
N LEU A 191 22.56 42.44 8.29
CA LEU A 191 22.48 41.32 9.24
C LEU A 191 21.03 40.89 9.49
N LYS A 192 20.11 41.87 9.49
CA LYS A 192 18.67 41.67 9.62
C LYS A 192 18.07 40.92 8.43
N GLN A 193 18.45 41.28 7.20
CA GLN A 193 17.97 40.61 5.99
C GLN A 193 18.49 39.17 5.88
N SER A 194 19.77 38.93 6.17
CA SER A 194 20.33 37.57 6.18
C SER A 194 19.61 36.68 7.20
N ALA A 195 19.44 37.17 8.44
CA ALA A 195 18.71 36.45 9.48
C ALA A 195 17.25 36.17 9.08
N SER A 196 16.57 37.11 8.43
CA SER A 196 15.19 36.93 7.94
C SER A 196 15.09 35.86 6.85
N PHE A 197 16.01 35.82 5.88
CA PHE A 197 16.01 34.79 4.84
C PHE A 197 16.33 33.40 5.40
N SER A 198 17.32 33.29 6.30
CA SER A 198 17.64 32.02 6.96
C SER A 198 16.53 31.54 7.88
N LEU A 199 15.84 32.45 8.57
CA LEU A 199 14.66 32.12 9.38
C LEU A 199 13.51 31.64 8.49
N LEU A 200 13.23 32.31 7.38
CA LEU A 200 12.16 31.91 6.45
C LEU A 200 12.44 30.53 5.84
N ALA A 201 13.67 30.27 5.39
CA ALA A 201 14.07 28.96 4.86
C ALA A 201 13.99 27.85 5.94
N SER A 202 14.38 28.17 7.19
CA SER A 202 14.28 27.25 8.32
C SER A 202 12.81 26.96 8.69
N ILE A 203 11.94 27.98 8.68
CA ILE A 203 10.50 27.84 8.92
C ILE A 203 9.83 27.04 7.81
N ILE A 204 10.18 27.26 6.54
CA ILE A 204 9.67 26.46 5.42
C ILE A 204 10.13 25.00 5.55
N GLY A 205 11.40 24.78 5.90
CA GLY A 205 11.94 23.44 6.13
C GLY A 205 11.35 22.74 7.36
N PHE A 206 10.99 23.50 8.40
CA PHE A 206 10.29 23.01 9.59
C PHE A 206 8.82 22.72 9.26
N TYR A 207 8.14 23.61 8.54
CA TYR A 207 6.79 23.43 8.04
C TYR A 207 6.69 22.23 7.09
N LYS A 208 7.70 21.95 6.24
CA LYS A 208 7.70 20.77 5.37
C LYS A 208 7.91 19.46 6.14
N LEU A 209 8.72 19.47 7.20
CA LEU A 209 8.88 18.33 8.10
C LEU A 209 7.60 18.11 8.93
N TRP A 210 7.02 19.20 9.42
CA TRP A 210 5.74 19.26 10.11
C TRP A 210 4.62 18.77 9.20
N TYR A 211 4.60 19.19 7.93
CA TYR A 211 3.63 18.79 6.91
C TYR A 211 3.84 17.34 6.49
N GLN A 212 5.07 16.84 6.34
CA GLN A 212 5.32 15.41 6.09
C GLN A 212 4.89 14.55 7.29
N LEU A 213 5.16 14.97 8.52
CA LEU A 213 4.67 14.29 9.72
C LEU A 213 3.15 14.40 9.88
N LEU A 214 2.57 15.53 9.44
CA LEU A 214 1.13 15.66 9.29
C LEU A 214 0.63 14.76 8.18
N SER A 215 1.31 14.60 7.05
CA SER A 215 0.91 13.76 5.90
C SER A 215 0.99 12.28 6.22
N ILE A 216 1.97 11.87 7.03
CA ILE A 216 2.08 10.53 7.62
C ILE A 216 1.03 10.31 8.73
N ASN A 217 0.45 11.37 9.30
CA ASN A 217 -0.69 11.32 10.24
C ASN A 217 -2.01 11.85 9.64
N LEU A 218 -2.04 12.15 8.34
CA LEU A 218 -3.17 12.61 7.51
C LEU A 218 -3.45 11.58 6.42
N SER A 219 -2.82 10.41 6.46
CA SER A 219 -3.62 9.20 6.46
C SER A 219 -4.60 9.37 7.61
N PHE A 220 -5.80 9.84 7.25
CA PHE A 220 -6.93 9.91 8.15
C PHE A 220 -6.85 8.74 9.16
N PHE A 221 -6.79 9.02 10.46
CA PHE A 221 -7.30 8.08 11.47
C PHE A 221 -8.81 7.95 11.26
N CYS A 222 -9.22 7.49 10.09
CA CYS A 222 -10.57 7.07 9.78
C CYS A 222 -10.51 5.55 9.88
N SER A 223 -11.13 5.05 10.94
CA SER A 223 -11.67 3.72 11.01
C SER A 223 -12.07 3.20 9.62
N GLY A 224 -11.34 2.20 9.12
CA GLY A 224 -11.52 1.64 7.78
C GLY A 224 -11.39 0.12 7.77
N PHE A 225 -11.53 -0.48 6.60
CA PHE A 225 -11.47 -1.93 6.45
C PHE A 225 -10.24 -2.36 5.65
N ALA A 226 -9.49 -3.34 6.17
CA ALA A 226 -8.43 -3.97 5.39
C ALA A 226 -9.06 -4.97 4.41
N VAL A 227 -8.82 -4.81 3.12
CA VAL A 227 -9.31 -5.73 2.09
C VAL A 227 -8.11 -6.44 1.49
N THR A 228 -7.93 -7.71 1.82
CA THR A 228 -6.81 -8.52 1.27
C THR A 228 -7.24 -9.22 -0.01
N GLY A 229 -6.34 -9.38 -0.99
CA GLY A 229 -6.70 -9.88 -2.32
C GLY A 229 -7.51 -8.85 -3.12
N ALA A 230 -7.39 -7.57 -2.75
CA ALA A 230 -8.22 -6.48 -3.26
C ALA A 230 -8.00 -6.19 -4.75
N ALA A 231 -6.82 -6.49 -5.30
CA ALA A 231 -6.55 -6.24 -6.71
C ALA A 231 -7.14 -7.32 -7.64
N GLY A 232 -7.61 -8.44 -7.08
CA GLY A 232 -8.20 -9.55 -7.81
C GLY A 232 -9.59 -9.27 -8.38
N PHE A 233 -10.16 -10.29 -9.03
CA PHE A 233 -11.47 -10.20 -9.70
C PHE A 233 -12.59 -9.77 -8.74
N ILE A 234 -12.87 -10.58 -7.71
CA ILE A 234 -13.94 -10.26 -6.74
C ILE A 234 -13.52 -9.05 -5.89
N GLY A 235 -12.24 -8.99 -5.47
CA GLY A 235 -11.75 -7.91 -4.61
C GLY A 235 -11.90 -6.52 -5.20
N SER A 236 -11.61 -6.33 -6.48
CA SER A 236 -11.75 -5.01 -7.11
C SER A 236 -13.20 -4.54 -7.20
N HIS A 237 -14.14 -5.46 -7.43
CA HIS A 237 -15.58 -5.16 -7.41
C HIS A 237 -16.05 -4.87 -5.97
N THR A 238 -15.61 -5.67 -4.99
CA THR A 238 -15.93 -5.44 -3.57
C THR A 238 -15.40 -4.07 -3.10
N VAL A 239 -14.17 -3.69 -3.46
CA VAL A 239 -13.62 -2.37 -3.14
C VAL A 239 -14.44 -1.24 -3.75
N LEU A 240 -14.87 -1.39 -5.00
CA LEU A 240 -15.73 -0.41 -5.67
C LEU A 240 -17.04 -0.22 -4.89
N GLU A 241 -17.77 -1.30 -4.62
CA GLU A 241 -19.07 -1.24 -3.92
C GLU A 241 -18.92 -0.72 -2.48
N LEU A 242 -17.83 -1.05 -1.78
CA LEU A 242 -17.56 -0.52 -0.44
C LEU A 242 -17.35 0.99 -0.44
N VAL A 243 -16.56 1.50 -1.39
CA VAL A 243 -16.26 2.94 -1.50
C VAL A 243 -17.48 3.73 -1.96
N ASP A 244 -18.30 3.15 -2.84
CA ASP A 244 -19.57 3.74 -3.28
C ASP A 244 -20.58 3.81 -2.12
N ALA A 245 -20.63 2.77 -1.28
CA ALA A 245 -21.41 2.74 -0.04
C ALA A 245 -20.86 3.66 1.07
N GLY A 246 -19.72 4.33 0.85
CA GLY A 246 -19.14 5.30 1.77
C GLY A 246 -18.18 4.73 2.82
N HIS A 247 -17.79 3.45 2.71
CA HIS A 247 -16.76 2.88 3.57
C HIS A 247 -15.36 3.34 3.15
N THR A 248 -14.46 3.42 4.14
CA THR A 248 -13.03 3.64 3.92
C THR A 248 -12.32 2.30 3.90
N VAL A 249 -11.43 2.08 2.93
CA VAL A 249 -10.70 0.82 2.75
C VAL A 249 -9.21 1.04 2.57
N LEU A 250 -8.41 0.07 3.04
CA LEU A 250 -7.02 -0.11 2.64
C LEU A 250 -6.90 -1.45 1.90
N CYS A 251 -6.45 -1.38 0.65
CA CYS A 251 -6.30 -2.56 -0.19
C CYS A 251 -4.93 -3.20 0.02
N ILE A 252 -4.88 -4.52 0.15
CA ILE A 252 -3.65 -5.30 0.33
C ILE A 252 -3.62 -6.42 -0.71
N ASP A 253 -2.55 -6.52 -1.49
CA ASP A 253 -2.38 -7.57 -2.50
C ASP A 253 -0.88 -7.76 -2.82
N ASN A 254 -0.49 -8.96 -3.27
CA ASN A 254 0.90 -9.28 -3.67
C ASN A 254 1.06 -9.47 -5.19
N PHE A 255 0.01 -9.21 -5.97
CA PHE A 255 -0.03 -9.41 -7.41
C PHE A 255 0.14 -10.86 -7.88
N ALA A 256 0.00 -11.88 -7.03
CA ALA A 256 0.13 -13.28 -7.47
C ALA A 256 -0.78 -13.57 -8.67
N ASN A 257 -2.04 -13.10 -8.64
CA ASN A 257 -2.99 -13.22 -9.74
C ASN A 257 -3.73 -11.90 -10.05
N ALA A 258 -3.01 -10.78 -9.95
CA ALA A 258 -3.47 -9.45 -10.37
C ALA A 258 -2.38 -8.76 -11.20
N ILE A 259 -2.75 -7.69 -11.92
CA ILE A 259 -1.88 -6.99 -12.86
C ILE A 259 -1.40 -5.66 -12.25
N PRO A 260 -0.09 -5.49 -11.98
CA PRO A 260 0.49 -4.21 -11.57
C PRO A 260 0.76 -3.30 -12.78
N ASP A 261 0.83 -2.00 -12.53
CA ASP A 261 1.38 -1.01 -13.47
C ASP A 261 2.89 -0.80 -13.24
N GLU A 262 3.50 0.05 -14.08
CA GLU A 262 4.94 0.39 -14.02
C GLU A 262 5.39 1.04 -12.71
N ASN A 263 4.45 1.57 -11.91
CA ASN A 263 4.71 2.21 -10.64
C ASN A 263 4.40 1.28 -9.45
N GLY A 264 4.06 0.01 -9.70
CA GLY A 264 3.74 -0.97 -8.67
C GLY A 264 2.32 -0.87 -8.10
N ASN A 265 1.42 -0.13 -8.75
CA ASN A 265 0.01 -0.05 -8.33
C ASN A 265 -0.84 -1.08 -9.05
N ALA A 266 -1.96 -1.49 -8.45
CA ALA A 266 -2.91 -2.38 -9.11
C ALA A 266 -3.70 -1.66 -10.20
N VAL A 267 -3.62 -2.15 -11.46
CA VAL A 267 -4.36 -1.56 -12.58
C VAL A 267 -5.88 -1.63 -12.34
N SER A 268 -6.37 -2.72 -11.74
CA SER A 268 -7.77 -2.88 -11.37
C SER A 268 -8.21 -1.80 -10.39
N LEU A 269 -7.45 -1.54 -9.32
CA LEU A 269 -7.76 -0.53 -8.31
C LEU A 269 -7.62 0.91 -8.84
N ARG A 270 -6.68 1.16 -9.77
CA ARG A 270 -6.62 2.44 -10.49
C ARG A 270 -7.91 2.70 -11.27
N ARG A 271 -8.40 1.69 -12.00
CA ARG A 271 -9.67 1.82 -12.73
C ARG A 271 -10.87 1.92 -11.79
N VAL A 272 -10.84 1.26 -10.63
CA VAL A 272 -11.85 1.50 -9.57
C VAL A 272 -11.80 2.96 -9.13
N SER A 273 -10.62 3.53 -8.88
CA SER A 273 -10.44 4.95 -8.53
C SER A 273 -11.03 5.89 -9.58
N GLU A 274 -10.87 5.58 -10.87
CA GLU A 274 -11.46 6.33 -11.97
C GLU A 274 -12.99 6.26 -11.98
N ILE A 275 -13.57 5.08 -11.69
CA ILE A 275 -15.03 4.88 -11.65
C ILE A 275 -15.66 5.65 -10.48
N VAL A 276 -15.08 5.54 -9.28
CA VAL A 276 -15.66 6.14 -8.06
C VAL A 276 -15.24 7.60 -7.85
N GLY A 277 -14.26 8.10 -8.62
CA GLY A 277 -13.74 9.47 -8.52
C GLY A 277 -12.98 9.76 -7.22
N LYS A 278 -12.46 8.74 -6.54
CA LYS A 278 -11.71 8.85 -5.27
C LYS A 278 -10.44 7.99 -5.33
N PRO A 279 -9.34 8.40 -4.67
CA PRO A 279 -8.15 7.57 -4.57
C PRO A 279 -8.43 6.30 -3.76
N ILE A 280 -7.83 5.18 -4.17
CA ILE A 280 -7.93 3.89 -3.47
C ILE A 280 -6.56 3.59 -2.83
N PRO A 281 -6.46 3.65 -1.49
CA PRO A 281 -5.23 3.30 -0.78
C PRO A 281 -4.85 1.83 -1.02
N PHE A 282 -3.56 1.57 -1.28
CA PHE A 282 -3.06 0.25 -1.64
C PHE A 282 -1.67 0.00 -1.04
N GLU A 283 -1.48 -1.20 -0.49
CA GLU A 283 -0.22 -1.73 0.02
C GLU A 283 0.13 -3.02 -0.73
N ASN A 284 1.31 -3.05 -1.36
CA ASN A 284 1.83 -4.25 -2.02
C ASN A 284 2.52 -5.14 -0.98
N VAL A 285 1.74 -6.01 -0.34
CA VAL A 285 2.18 -6.88 0.76
C VAL A 285 1.64 -8.28 0.56
N ASP A 286 2.52 -9.27 0.75
CA ASP A 286 2.11 -10.66 0.89
C ASP A 286 1.56 -10.90 2.30
N VAL A 287 0.34 -11.37 2.40
CA VAL A 287 -0.31 -11.68 3.68
C VAL A 287 0.41 -12.85 4.39
N CYS A 288 1.16 -13.67 3.67
CA CYS A 288 2.02 -14.70 4.26
C CYS A 288 3.29 -14.13 4.91
N ASP A 289 3.71 -12.91 4.54
CA ASP A 289 4.80 -12.20 5.21
C ASP A 289 4.27 -11.53 6.49
N GLU A 290 4.49 -12.20 7.61
CA GLU A 290 3.97 -11.76 8.90
C GLU A 290 4.52 -10.38 9.31
N GLU A 291 5.79 -10.09 9.04
CA GLU A 291 6.42 -8.83 9.44
C GLU A 291 5.90 -7.68 8.58
N ALA A 292 5.79 -7.88 7.27
CA ALA A 292 5.21 -6.88 6.38
C ALA A 292 3.73 -6.62 6.70
N LEU A 293 2.94 -7.66 6.98
CA LEU A 293 1.55 -7.53 7.39
C LEU A 293 1.41 -6.83 8.75
N GLU A 294 2.29 -7.15 9.71
CA GLU A 294 2.32 -6.47 11.00
C GLU A 294 2.56 -4.97 10.84
N ASN A 295 3.48 -4.55 9.96
CA ASN A 295 3.73 -3.13 9.69
C ASN A 295 2.47 -2.41 9.17
N VAL A 296 1.66 -3.06 8.34
CA VAL A 296 0.38 -2.51 7.86
C VAL A 296 -0.59 -2.32 9.03
N PHE A 297 -0.76 -3.31 9.90
CA PHE A 297 -1.64 -3.21 11.06
C PHE A 297 -1.13 -2.27 12.16
N ALA A 298 0.19 -2.12 12.29
CA ALA A 298 0.80 -1.21 13.27
C ALA A 298 0.61 0.27 12.90
N THR A 299 0.51 0.57 11.61
CA THR A 299 0.44 1.94 11.08
C THR A 299 -0.98 2.38 10.73
N ASN A 300 -1.95 1.47 10.76
CA ASN A 300 -3.35 1.72 10.39
C ASN A 300 -4.30 1.22 11.48
N LYS A 301 -5.46 1.87 11.62
CA LYS A 301 -6.52 1.42 12.52
C LYS A 301 -7.69 0.85 11.71
N PHE A 302 -7.95 -0.45 11.87
CA PHE A 302 -9.04 -1.12 11.16
C PHE A 302 -10.24 -1.38 12.07
N ASP A 303 -11.43 -1.16 11.52
CA ASP A 303 -12.71 -1.58 12.11
C ASP A 303 -13.01 -3.05 11.79
N GLY A 304 -12.43 -3.58 10.70
CA GLY A 304 -12.60 -4.97 10.30
C GLY A 304 -11.71 -5.36 9.12
N VAL A 305 -11.73 -6.66 8.80
CA VAL A 305 -11.00 -7.25 7.69
C VAL A 305 -11.96 -7.96 6.74
N ILE A 306 -11.76 -7.78 5.43
CA ILE A 306 -12.34 -8.62 4.39
C ILE A 306 -11.21 -9.45 3.78
N HIS A 307 -11.25 -10.77 3.96
CA HIS A 307 -10.21 -11.67 3.52
C HIS A 307 -10.56 -12.38 2.21
N LEU A 308 -10.05 -11.87 1.08
CA LEU A 308 -10.17 -12.50 -0.26
C LEU A 308 -8.85 -13.09 -0.76
N ALA A 309 -7.71 -12.78 -0.15
CA ALA A 309 -6.40 -13.27 -0.56
C ALA A 309 -6.31 -14.81 -0.42
N ALA A 310 -6.37 -15.51 -1.56
CA ALA A 310 -6.18 -16.96 -1.63
C ALA A 310 -5.82 -17.37 -3.07
N LEU A 311 -5.04 -18.44 -3.20
CA LEU A 311 -4.97 -19.19 -4.45
C LEU A 311 -6.28 -19.96 -4.64
N LYS A 312 -6.82 -19.95 -5.88
CA LYS A 312 -8.20 -20.39 -6.15
C LYS A 312 -8.38 -21.42 -7.27
N ALA A 313 -7.35 -21.79 -8.02
CA ALA A 313 -7.51 -22.68 -9.18
C ALA A 313 -7.57 -24.14 -8.72
N VAL A 314 -8.74 -24.77 -8.86
CA VAL A 314 -8.96 -26.18 -8.46
C VAL A 314 -7.95 -27.13 -9.11
N GLY A 315 -7.76 -27.03 -10.43
CA GLY A 315 -6.83 -27.90 -11.17
C GLY A 315 -5.37 -27.74 -10.71
N GLU A 316 -4.90 -26.51 -10.54
CA GLU A 316 -3.56 -26.24 -10.02
C GLU A 316 -3.42 -26.75 -8.58
N SER A 317 -4.45 -26.63 -7.75
CA SER A 317 -4.40 -27.11 -6.36
C SER A 317 -4.17 -28.61 -6.24
N VAL A 318 -4.66 -29.40 -7.20
CA VAL A 318 -4.42 -30.85 -7.26
C VAL A 318 -2.98 -31.13 -7.69
N ALA A 319 -2.43 -30.33 -8.61
CA ALA A 319 -1.05 -30.48 -9.08
C ALA A 319 -0.01 -29.97 -8.04
N GLU A 320 -0.32 -28.89 -7.33
CA GLU A 320 0.56 -28.18 -6.39
C GLU A 320 -0.12 -28.00 -5.01
N PRO A 321 -0.48 -29.09 -4.30
CA PRO A 321 -1.25 -29.01 -3.06
C PRO A 321 -0.55 -28.20 -1.96
N LEU A 322 0.75 -28.41 -1.76
CA LEU A 322 1.51 -27.73 -0.69
C LEU A 322 1.50 -26.21 -0.85
N LYS A 323 1.58 -25.71 -2.08
CA LYS A 323 1.49 -24.27 -2.39
C LYS A 323 0.16 -23.68 -1.94
N TYR A 324 -0.93 -24.40 -2.17
CA TYR A 324 -2.27 -23.97 -1.75
C TYR A 324 -2.43 -24.01 -0.23
N TYR A 325 -2.02 -25.09 0.42
CA TYR A 325 -2.06 -25.18 1.89
C TYR A 325 -1.20 -24.10 2.54
N GLN A 326 0.04 -23.90 2.07
CA GLN A 326 0.93 -22.88 2.60
C GLN A 326 0.33 -21.48 2.42
N ASN A 327 -0.02 -21.08 1.20
CA ASN A 327 -0.52 -19.73 0.95
C ASN A 327 -1.83 -19.46 1.72
N ASN A 328 -2.82 -20.33 1.56
CA ASN A 328 -4.16 -20.04 2.06
C ASN A 328 -4.22 -20.14 3.60
N LEU A 329 -3.59 -21.16 4.19
CA LEU A 329 -3.63 -21.33 5.65
C LEU A 329 -2.75 -20.32 6.37
N VAL A 330 -1.53 -20.06 5.88
CA VAL A 330 -0.62 -19.09 6.53
C VAL A 330 -1.18 -17.68 6.46
N ALA A 331 -1.71 -17.26 5.31
CA ALA A 331 -2.36 -15.95 5.18
C ALA A 331 -3.52 -15.77 6.18
N SER A 332 -4.38 -16.78 6.31
CA SER A 332 -5.49 -16.75 7.28
C SER A 332 -4.99 -16.72 8.73
N LEU A 333 -4.01 -17.55 9.09
CA LEU A 333 -3.43 -17.57 10.43
C LEU A 333 -2.79 -16.23 10.80
N ASN A 334 -2.02 -15.64 9.88
CA ASN A 334 -1.41 -14.33 10.07
C ASN A 334 -2.46 -13.24 10.28
N LEU A 335 -3.53 -13.22 9.48
CA LEU A 335 -4.62 -12.26 9.65
C LEU A 335 -5.35 -12.44 10.99
N CYS A 336 -5.64 -13.66 11.42
CA CYS A 336 -6.21 -13.92 12.75
C CYS A 336 -5.29 -13.34 13.84
N LYS A 337 -3.98 -13.61 13.75
CA LYS A 337 -2.98 -13.11 14.69
C LYS A 337 -2.96 -11.58 14.75
N MET A 338 -2.98 -10.91 13.59
CA MET A 338 -3.01 -9.45 13.52
C MET A 338 -4.33 -8.88 14.05
N CYS A 339 -5.47 -9.50 13.73
CA CYS A 339 -6.76 -9.06 14.24
C CYS A 339 -6.80 -9.10 15.78
N LEU A 340 -6.34 -10.20 16.38
CA LEU A 340 -6.28 -10.33 17.84
C LEU A 340 -5.28 -9.34 18.45
N LYS A 341 -4.08 -9.21 17.87
CA LYS A 341 -3.02 -8.33 18.39
C LYS A 341 -3.41 -6.85 18.37
N TYR A 342 -4.14 -6.40 17.34
CA TYR A 342 -4.52 -5.00 17.13
C TYR A 342 -5.99 -4.70 17.47
N ASN A 343 -6.69 -5.64 18.10
CA ASN A 343 -8.10 -5.52 18.51
C ASN A 343 -9.06 -5.21 17.34
N VAL A 344 -8.83 -5.81 16.18
CA VAL A 344 -9.72 -5.73 15.02
C VAL A 344 -10.77 -6.84 15.14
N ASN A 345 -11.95 -6.46 15.60
CA ASN A 345 -12.95 -7.42 16.10
C ASN A 345 -13.95 -7.94 15.06
N ASN A 346 -13.83 -7.53 13.80
CA ASN A 346 -14.77 -7.88 12.76
C ASN A 346 -14.06 -8.50 11.56
N PHE A 347 -14.52 -9.65 11.11
CA PHE A 347 -13.87 -10.42 10.04
C PHE A 347 -14.91 -10.95 9.06
N VAL A 348 -14.74 -10.68 7.77
CA VAL A 348 -15.55 -11.26 6.69
C VAL A 348 -14.64 -12.13 5.84
N PHE A 349 -14.97 -13.42 5.75
CA PHE A 349 -14.16 -14.41 5.08
C PHE A 349 -14.77 -14.89 3.77
N SER A 350 -13.93 -14.96 2.74
CA SER A 350 -14.26 -15.50 1.43
C SER A 350 -14.16 -17.02 1.40
N SER A 351 -15.24 -17.71 1.74
CA SER A 351 -15.35 -19.16 1.59
C SER A 351 -15.89 -19.55 0.21
N SER A 352 -16.31 -20.80 0.04
CA SER A 352 -16.64 -21.40 -1.26
C SER A 352 -17.60 -22.56 -1.11
N ALA A 353 -18.51 -22.74 -2.06
CA ALA A 353 -19.40 -23.91 -2.13
C ALA A 353 -18.65 -25.26 -2.18
N THR A 354 -17.36 -25.25 -2.53
CA THR A 354 -16.51 -26.44 -2.50
C THR A 354 -16.39 -27.08 -1.11
N VAL A 355 -16.68 -26.36 -0.02
CA VAL A 355 -16.65 -26.92 1.35
C VAL A 355 -17.75 -27.95 1.58
N TYR A 356 -18.82 -27.93 0.76
CA TYR A 356 -19.90 -28.91 0.78
C TYR A 356 -19.52 -30.23 0.07
N GLY A 357 -18.39 -30.26 -0.65
CA GLY A 357 -17.93 -31.45 -1.37
C GLY A 357 -18.93 -31.94 -2.42
N SER A 358 -19.42 -33.17 -2.23
CA SER A 358 -20.46 -33.79 -3.06
C SER A 358 -21.79 -33.78 -2.30
N PRO A 359 -22.59 -32.70 -2.42
CA PRO A 359 -23.85 -32.56 -1.68
C PRO A 359 -24.82 -33.67 -2.09
N LYS A 360 -25.55 -34.21 -1.10
CA LYS A 360 -26.56 -35.26 -1.32
C LYS A 360 -27.92 -34.70 -1.74
N GLU A 361 -28.19 -33.46 -1.34
CA GLU A 361 -29.46 -32.76 -1.57
C GLU A 361 -29.17 -31.40 -2.19
N LEU A 362 -30.08 -30.97 -3.07
CA LEU A 362 -30.08 -29.66 -3.71
C LEU A 362 -31.49 -29.08 -3.59
N PRO A 363 -31.65 -27.75 -3.40
CA PRO A 363 -30.60 -26.75 -3.23
C PRO A 363 -29.80 -26.90 -1.92
N ILE A 364 -28.54 -26.47 -1.92
CA ILE A 364 -27.67 -26.52 -0.74
C ILE A 364 -28.01 -25.38 0.23
N THR A 365 -28.28 -25.73 1.48
CA THR A 365 -28.45 -24.78 2.60
C THR A 365 -27.18 -24.67 3.44
N GLU A 366 -27.07 -23.66 4.29
CA GLU A 366 -25.93 -23.50 5.22
C GLU A 366 -25.85 -24.60 6.28
N SER A 367 -26.97 -25.29 6.55
CA SER A 367 -27.03 -26.48 7.41
C SER A 367 -26.57 -27.77 6.75
N SER A 368 -26.30 -27.75 5.43
CA SER A 368 -25.80 -28.91 4.71
C SER A 368 -24.41 -29.32 5.22
N PRO A 369 -24.09 -30.63 5.27
CA PRO A 369 -22.80 -31.10 5.77
C PRO A 369 -21.62 -30.52 4.98
N THR A 370 -20.56 -30.14 5.70
CA THR A 370 -19.30 -29.65 5.11
C THR A 370 -18.11 -30.53 5.50
N GLY A 371 -17.00 -30.43 4.78
CA GLY A 371 -15.76 -31.17 5.06
C GLY A 371 -15.75 -32.61 4.54
N GLN A 372 -16.91 -33.15 4.16
CA GLN A 372 -17.05 -34.50 3.61
C GLN A 372 -17.05 -34.47 2.08
N GLY A 373 -16.32 -35.39 1.46
CA GLY A 373 -16.32 -35.53 0.00
C GLY A 373 -15.70 -34.33 -0.75
N ILE A 374 -14.91 -33.50 -0.09
CA ILE A 374 -14.16 -32.43 -0.76
C ILE A 374 -13.13 -33.05 -1.71
N THR A 375 -13.23 -32.75 -3.01
CA THR A 375 -12.51 -33.44 -4.07
C THR A 375 -11.15 -32.85 -4.41
N ASN A 376 -10.77 -31.71 -3.83
CA ASN A 376 -9.56 -30.98 -4.21
C ASN A 376 -8.92 -30.19 -3.04
N PRO A 377 -7.59 -29.97 -3.07
CA PRO A 377 -6.87 -29.23 -2.03
C PRO A 377 -7.35 -27.79 -1.82
N TYR A 378 -7.74 -27.06 -2.88
CA TYR A 378 -8.32 -25.72 -2.71
C TYR A 378 -9.55 -25.73 -1.78
N GLY A 379 -10.51 -26.63 -2.05
CA GLY A 379 -11.69 -26.80 -1.20
C GLY A 379 -11.34 -27.20 0.23
N GLN A 380 -10.31 -28.04 0.41
CA GLN A 380 -9.83 -28.42 1.74
C GLN A 380 -9.28 -27.22 2.50
N THR A 381 -8.49 -26.36 1.84
CA THR A 381 -8.01 -25.12 2.49
C THR A 381 -9.16 -24.23 2.94
N LYS A 382 -10.22 -24.08 2.12
CA LYS A 382 -11.39 -23.27 2.47
C LYS A 382 -12.11 -23.82 3.70
N TYR A 383 -12.32 -25.13 3.76
CA TYR A 383 -12.91 -25.78 4.92
C TYR A 383 -12.05 -25.63 6.18
N MET A 384 -10.73 -25.85 6.08
CA MET A 384 -9.81 -25.69 7.20
C MET A 384 -9.76 -24.23 7.70
N MET A 385 -9.76 -23.25 6.80
CA MET A 385 -9.85 -21.83 7.15
C MET A 385 -11.16 -21.51 7.88
N GLU A 386 -12.30 -22.06 7.46
CA GLU A 386 -13.56 -21.90 8.22
C GLU A 386 -13.42 -22.44 9.65
N GLN A 387 -12.86 -23.64 9.84
CA GLN A 387 -12.67 -24.22 11.17
C GLN A 387 -11.75 -23.36 12.05
N ILE A 388 -10.63 -22.89 11.50
CA ILE A 388 -9.70 -21.99 12.19
C ILE A 388 -10.45 -20.73 12.68
N LEU A 389 -11.20 -20.08 11.79
CA LEU A 389 -11.92 -18.86 12.12
C LEU A 389 -13.00 -19.10 13.19
N ILE A 390 -13.75 -20.20 13.07
CA ILE A 390 -14.77 -20.61 14.03
C ILE A 390 -14.16 -20.84 15.41
N ASP A 391 -13.05 -21.57 15.49
CA ASP A 391 -12.40 -21.90 16.76
C ASP A 391 -11.78 -20.66 17.42
N VAL A 392 -11.17 -19.78 16.62
CA VAL A 392 -10.66 -18.50 17.14
C VAL A 392 -11.79 -17.62 17.65
N ALA A 393 -12.92 -17.53 16.95
CA ALA A 393 -14.09 -16.75 17.40
C ALA A 393 -14.74 -17.34 18.67
N LYS A 394 -14.81 -18.67 18.79
CA LYS A 394 -15.27 -19.32 20.04
C LYS A 394 -14.36 -19.00 21.22
N ALA A 395 -13.04 -18.95 20.99
CA ALA A 395 -12.06 -18.61 22.03
C ALA A 395 -12.06 -17.12 22.39
N ASN A 396 -12.55 -16.26 21.50
CA ASN A 396 -12.54 -14.80 21.65
C ASN A 396 -13.95 -14.25 21.40
N THR A 397 -14.81 -14.22 22.42
CA THR A 397 -16.25 -13.93 22.29
C THR A 397 -16.60 -12.54 21.73
N ASN A 398 -15.64 -11.61 21.73
CA ASN A 398 -15.82 -10.27 21.13
C ASN A 398 -15.47 -10.25 19.63
N TRP A 399 -14.94 -11.35 19.09
CA TRP A 399 -14.53 -11.47 17.69
C TRP A 399 -15.70 -11.95 16.85
N ASN A 400 -16.12 -11.12 15.91
CA ASN A 400 -17.24 -11.39 15.02
C ASN A 400 -16.74 -11.86 13.65
N VAL A 401 -17.29 -12.96 13.16
CA VAL A 401 -16.90 -13.58 11.90
C VAL A 401 -18.13 -13.85 11.05
N ILE A 402 -18.14 -13.32 9.83
CA ILE A 402 -19.07 -13.75 8.77
C ILE A 402 -18.29 -14.56 7.74
N ILE A 403 -18.75 -15.79 7.50
CA ILE A 403 -18.23 -16.69 6.47
C ILE A 403 -19.18 -16.66 5.27
N LEU A 404 -18.70 -16.19 4.13
CA LEU A 404 -19.49 -16.13 2.91
C LEU A 404 -19.08 -17.25 1.96
N ARG A 405 -19.95 -18.23 1.73
CA ARG A 405 -19.72 -19.36 0.82
C ARG A 405 -20.21 -19.00 -0.57
N TYR A 406 -19.28 -18.59 -1.44
CA TYR A 406 -19.63 -18.22 -2.81
C TYR A 406 -19.87 -19.44 -3.69
N PHE A 407 -20.75 -19.28 -4.65
CA PHE A 407 -20.91 -20.23 -5.74
C PHE A 407 -19.98 -19.85 -6.91
N ASN A 408 -20.49 -19.62 -8.12
CA ASN A 408 -19.64 -19.39 -9.30
C ASN A 408 -19.73 -17.94 -9.78
N PRO A 409 -18.90 -17.01 -9.24
CA PRO A 409 -18.92 -15.61 -9.66
C PRO A 409 -18.48 -15.45 -11.12
N VAL A 410 -19.25 -14.66 -11.87
CA VAL A 410 -19.07 -14.33 -13.29
C VAL A 410 -19.52 -12.88 -13.56
N GLY A 411 -19.39 -12.40 -14.79
CA GLY A 411 -19.74 -11.03 -15.15
C GLY A 411 -18.58 -10.05 -14.96
N ALA A 412 -18.91 -8.77 -14.98
CA ALA A 412 -17.97 -7.67 -14.81
C ALA A 412 -18.74 -6.42 -14.35
N HIS A 413 -18.05 -5.32 -14.03
CA HIS A 413 -18.74 -4.07 -13.77
C HIS A 413 -19.28 -3.47 -15.09
N LYS A 414 -20.55 -3.03 -15.10
CA LYS A 414 -21.27 -2.45 -16.26
C LYS A 414 -20.51 -1.41 -17.09
N SER A 415 -19.54 -0.72 -16.51
CA SER A 415 -18.63 0.19 -17.24
C SER A 415 -17.82 -0.50 -18.35
N GLY A 416 -17.52 -1.79 -18.18
CA GLY A 416 -16.51 -2.52 -18.94
C GLY A 416 -15.06 -2.10 -18.62
N MET A 417 -14.82 -1.38 -17.51
CA MET A 417 -13.47 -0.95 -17.10
C MET A 417 -12.77 -1.92 -16.13
N ILE A 418 -13.51 -2.76 -15.40
CA ILE A 418 -12.94 -3.82 -14.56
C ILE A 418 -13.71 -5.12 -14.82
N GLY A 419 -13.01 -6.25 -14.71
CA GLY A 419 -13.54 -7.60 -14.92
C GLY A 419 -12.49 -8.65 -14.57
N GLU A 420 -12.75 -9.92 -14.86
CA GLU A 420 -11.80 -11.01 -14.60
C GLU A 420 -10.65 -11.00 -15.63
N ASP A 421 -9.42 -10.89 -15.16
CA ASP A 421 -8.19 -10.96 -15.99
C ASP A 421 -7.21 -11.98 -15.40
N PRO A 422 -7.43 -13.29 -15.66
CA PRO A 422 -6.58 -14.33 -15.10
C PRO A 422 -5.23 -14.36 -15.81
N LYS A 423 -4.14 -14.59 -15.06
CA LYS A 423 -2.83 -14.85 -15.66
C LYS A 423 -2.82 -16.21 -16.37
N GLY A 424 -2.40 -16.23 -17.63
CA GLY A 424 -2.29 -17.45 -18.43
C GLY A 424 -3.62 -17.92 -19.02
N VAL A 425 -3.75 -19.23 -19.24
CA VAL A 425 -4.98 -19.84 -19.75
C VAL A 425 -6.00 -19.93 -18.61
N PRO A 426 -7.23 -19.42 -18.78
CA PRO A 426 -8.21 -19.46 -17.69
C PRO A 426 -8.59 -20.88 -17.29
N ASN A 427 -8.69 -21.13 -15.98
CA ASN A 427 -9.21 -22.39 -15.44
C ASN A 427 -10.75 -22.40 -15.30
N ASN A 428 -11.35 -21.21 -15.18
CA ASN A 428 -12.79 -21.03 -15.01
C ASN A 428 -13.50 -20.95 -16.37
N LEU A 429 -14.75 -21.43 -16.43
CA LEU A 429 -15.53 -21.51 -17.66
C LEU A 429 -15.65 -20.15 -18.36
N MET A 430 -16.21 -19.15 -17.70
CA MET A 430 -16.64 -17.92 -18.37
C MET A 430 -15.50 -17.07 -18.95
N PRO A 431 -14.36 -16.87 -18.27
CA PRO A 431 -13.21 -16.24 -18.91
C PRO A 431 -12.73 -17.01 -20.14
N TYR A 432 -12.72 -18.35 -20.12
CA TYR A 432 -12.36 -19.16 -21.28
C TYR A 432 -13.34 -18.96 -22.43
N VAL A 433 -14.66 -19.04 -22.15
CA VAL A 433 -15.73 -18.81 -23.14
C VAL A 433 -15.57 -17.43 -23.78
N SER A 434 -15.34 -16.38 -22.99
CA SER A 434 -15.16 -15.02 -23.49
C SER A 434 -13.89 -14.86 -24.35
N GLN A 435 -12.81 -15.57 -24.02
CA GLN A 435 -11.59 -15.59 -24.82
C GLN A 435 -11.75 -16.36 -26.14
N VAL A 436 -12.62 -17.38 -26.19
CA VAL A 436 -13.03 -18.01 -27.46
C VAL A 436 -13.87 -17.05 -28.29
N ALA A 437 -14.84 -16.36 -27.68
CA ALA A 437 -15.72 -15.41 -28.36
C ALA A 437 -14.95 -14.23 -28.99
N ILE A 438 -13.89 -13.73 -28.34
CA ILE A 438 -13.03 -12.67 -28.89
C ILE A 438 -11.96 -13.21 -29.89
N GLY A 439 -11.90 -14.52 -30.09
CA GLY A 439 -10.99 -15.18 -31.04
C GLY A 439 -9.56 -15.40 -30.52
N LYS A 440 -9.29 -15.19 -29.23
CA LYS A 440 -7.99 -15.45 -28.60
C LYS A 440 -7.73 -16.95 -28.42
N LEU A 441 -8.77 -17.71 -28.11
CA LEU A 441 -8.75 -19.18 -28.03
C LEU A 441 -9.60 -19.76 -29.16
N LYS A 442 -9.23 -20.94 -29.67
CA LYS A 442 -9.87 -21.50 -30.89
C LYS A 442 -11.19 -22.22 -30.62
N VAL A 443 -11.27 -22.96 -29.50
CA VAL A 443 -12.41 -23.85 -29.19
C VAL A 443 -12.53 -24.00 -27.68
N LEU A 444 -13.76 -24.05 -27.19
CA LEU A 444 -14.06 -24.42 -25.80
C LEU A 444 -14.18 -25.94 -25.68
N THR A 445 -13.50 -26.54 -24.70
CA THR A 445 -13.75 -27.94 -24.34
C THR A 445 -14.82 -28.02 -23.24
N ILE A 446 -15.94 -28.67 -23.54
CA ILE A 446 -16.99 -29.00 -22.56
C ILE A 446 -16.61 -30.34 -21.93
N TYR A 447 -16.29 -30.33 -20.64
CA TYR A 447 -15.83 -31.52 -19.92
C TYR A 447 -17.01 -32.38 -19.46
N GLY A 448 -17.34 -33.41 -20.23
CA GLY A 448 -18.46 -34.31 -19.98
C GLY A 448 -19.81 -33.81 -20.48
N ASP A 449 -20.58 -34.72 -21.08
CA ASP A 449 -21.90 -34.49 -21.67
C ASP A 449 -22.91 -35.61 -21.34
N LYS A 450 -22.64 -36.39 -20.28
CA LYS A 450 -23.45 -37.53 -19.82
C LYS A 450 -23.77 -37.49 -18.33
N PHE A 451 -23.65 -36.34 -17.69
CA PHE A 451 -24.10 -36.16 -16.31
C PHE A 451 -25.62 -36.22 -16.23
N ASP A 452 -26.17 -36.69 -15.11
CA ASP A 452 -27.61 -36.67 -14.84
C ASP A 452 -28.08 -35.23 -14.57
N THR A 453 -28.28 -34.48 -15.66
CA THR A 453 -28.52 -33.03 -15.73
C THR A 453 -29.35 -32.73 -16.97
N ILE A 454 -29.91 -31.52 -17.05
CA ILE A 454 -30.87 -31.14 -18.11
C ILE A 454 -30.36 -31.33 -19.54
N ASP A 455 -29.04 -31.26 -19.77
CA ASP A 455 -28.42 -31.38 -21.10
C ASP A 455 -27.14 -32.22 -21.12
N GLY A 456 -26.93 -33.01 -20.06
CA GLY A 456 -25.75 -33.85 -19.88
C GLY A 456 -24.50 -33.13 -19.39
N THR A 457 -24.47 -31.79 -19.36
CA THR A 457 -23.29 -31.01 -18.95
C THR A 457 -23.42 -30.50 -17.52
N GLY A 458 -22.28 -30.20 -16.88
CA GLY A 458 -22.27 -29.75 -15.49
C GLY A 458 -23.11 -28.49 -15.24
N VAL A 459 -23.91 -28.51 -14.17
CA VAL A 459 -24.78 -27.41 -13.74
C VAL A 459 -24.19 -26.72 -12.51
N ARG A 460 -24.12 -25.39 -12.55
CA ARG A 460 -23.60 -24.56 -11.45
C ARG A 460 -24.49 -23.35 -11.21
N ASP A 461 -24.53 -22.85 -9.98
CA ASP A 461 -25.12 -21.55 -9.65
C ASP A 461 -24.13 -20.44 -9.97
N TYR A 462 -24.36 -19.78 -11.10
CA TYR A 462 -23.58 -18.63 -11.52
C TYR A 462 -24.17 -17.37 -10.91
N ILE A 463 -23.32 -16.55 -10.30
CA ILE A 463 -23.71 -15.30 -9.63
C ILE A 463 -22.95 -14.13 -10.24
N HIS A 464 -23.62 -13.00 -10.42
CA HIS A 464 -22.97 -11.79 -10.92
C HIS A 464 -21.99 -11.24 -9.88
N VAL A 465 -20.76 -10.91 -10.29
CA VAL A 465 -19.70 -10.45 -9.39
C VAL A 465 -20.06 -9.17 -8.65
N VAL A 466 -20.88 -8.29 -9.25
CA VAL A 466 -21.40 -7.08 -8.59
C VAL A 466 -22.39 -7.44 -7.48
N ASP A 467 -23.29 -8.41 -7.69
CA ASP A 467 -24.18 -8.88 -6.61
C ASP A 467 -23.37 -9.47 -5.47
N LEU A 468 -22.35 -10.27 -5.80
CA LEU A 468 -21.45 -10.82 -4.82
C LEU A 468 -20.71 -9.74 -4.03
N ALA A 469 -20.22 -8.69 -4.71
CA ALA A 469 -19.57 -7.55 -4.09
C ALA A 469 -20.52 -6.78 -3.15
N LYS A 470 -21.76 -6.52 -3.57
CA LYS A 470 -22.81 -5.95 -2.69
C LYS A 470 -23.09 -6.84 -1.47
N GLY A 471 -22.97 -8.16 -1.60
CA GLY A 471 -23.09 -9.11 -0.49
C GLY A 471 -22.04 -8.88 0.59
N HIS A 472 -20.83 -8.45 0.22
CA HIS A 472 -19.79 -8.08 1.19
C HIS A 472 -20.13 -6.80 1.93
N VAL A 473 -20.68 -5.80 1.24
CA VAL A 473 -21.15 -4.56 1.88
C VAL A 473 -22.19 -4.90 2.95
N LYS A 474 -23.18 -5.74 2.61
CA LYS A 474 -24.21 -6.19 3.56
C LYS A 474 -23.65 -7.01 4.71
N ALA A 475 -22.69 -7.90 4.45
CA ALA A 475 -22.01 -8.63 5.51
C ALA A 475 -21.28 -7.67 6.46
N LEU A 476 -20.57 -6.68 5.92
CA LEU A 476 -19.82 -5.71 6.69
C LEU A 476 -20.71 -4.82 7.56
N ASP A 477 -21.87 -4.41 7.04
CA ASP A 477 -22.87 -3.66 7.81
C ASP A 477 -23.43 -4.48 8.98
N ARG A 478 -23.51 -5.81 8.80
CA ARG A 478 -24.07 -6.74 9.80
C ARG A 478 -23.07 -7.26 10.82
N VAL A 479 -21.78 -7.35 10.50
CA VAL A 479 -20.75 -8.11 11.24
C VAL A 479 -20.60 -7.73 12.73
N ARG A 480 -21.19 -6.64 13.20
CA ARG A 480 -21.05 -6.19 14.60
C ARG A 480 -22.00 -6.95 15.52
N ASN A 481 -21.46 -7.51 16.61
CA ASN A 481 -22.21 -8.17 17.70
C ASN A 481 -23.04 -9.40 17.27
N ILE A 482 -22.50 -10.19 16.33
CA ILE A 482 -23.17 -11.38 15.79
C ILE A 482 -22.51 -12.70 16.22
N GLY A 483 -21.29 -12.65 16.74
CA GLY A 483 -20.50 -13.87 16.95
C GLY A 483 -20.11 -14.48 15.60
N ILE A 484 -20.65 -15.66 15.26
CA ILE A 484 -20.30 -16.37 14.03
C ILE A 484 -21.56 -16.58 13.19
N GLU A 485 -21.53 -16.11 11.94
CA GLU A 485 -22.60 -16.36 10.98
C GLU A 485 -22.03 -16.84 9.65
N ILE A 486 -22.80 -17.67 8.95
CA ILE A 486 -22.40 -18.30 7.69
C ILE A 486 -23.53 -18.10 6.69
N TYR A 487 -23.19 -17.70 5.46
CA TYR A 487 -24.17 -17.44 4.40
C TYR A 487 -23.71 -18.00 3.06
N ASN A 488 -24.63 -18.63 2.34
CA ASN A 488 -24.47 -18.94 0.93
C ASN A 488 -24.75 -17.67 0.10
N LEU A 489 -23.80 -17.31 -0.77
CA LEU A 489 -24.01 -16.24 -1.76
C LEU A 489 -24.07 -16.86 -3.17
N GLY A 490 -25.30 -17.04 -3.64
CA GLY A 490 -25.66 -17.55 -4.96
C GLY A 490 -27.04 -17.03 -5.37
N THR A 491 -27.50 -17.42 -6.54
CA THR A 491 -28.80 -17.02 -7.09
C THR A 491 -29.92 -18.00 -6.73
N GLY A 492 -29.53 -19.23 -6.38
CA GLY A 492 -30.42 -20.38 -6.24
C GLY A 492 -30.88 -21.00 -7.55
N VAL A 493 -30.33 -20.55 -8.68
CA VAL A 493 -30.64 -21.08 -10.02
C VAL A 493 -29.38 -21.69 -10.62
N GLY A 494 -29.46 -22.98 -10.96
CA GLY A 494 -28.39 -23.68 -11.66
C GLY A 494 -28.50 -23.53 -13.18
N TYR A 495 -27.39 -23.19 -13.85
CA TYR A 495 -27.26 -23.23 -15.30
C TYR A 495 -26.21 -24.25 -15.75
N SER A 496 -26.48 -24.93 -16.85
CA SER A 496 -25.56 -25.87 -17.48
C SER A 496 -24.44 -25.15 -18.26
N VAL A 497 -23.36 -25.87 -18.58
CA VAL A 497 -22.29 -25.35 -19.43
C VAL A 497 -22.83 -24.89 -20.79
N ARG A 498 -23.77 -25.64 -21.41
CA ARG A 498 -24.32 -25.24 -22.72
C ARG A 498 -25.19 -24.00 -22.62
N GLN A 499 -25.99 -23.86 -21.54
CA GLN A 499 -26.78 -22.64 -21.30
C GLN A 499 -25.86 -21.41 -21.18
N MET A 500 -24.74 -21.53 -20.48
CA MET A 500 -23.76 -20.44 -20.37
C MET A 500 -23.13 -20.08 -21.73
N VAL A 501 -22.79 -21.08 -22.55
CA VAL A 501 -22.25 -20.86 -23.89
C VAL A 501 -23.27 -20.15 -24.78
N GLU A 502 -24.52 -20.59 -24.77
CA GLU A 502 -25.59 -19.99 -25.59
C GLU A 502 -25.88 -18.55 -25.18
N ALA A 503 -25.97 -18.28 -23.87
CA ALA A 503 -26.12 -16.92 -23.36
C ALA A 503 -24.94 -16.01 -23.77
N MET A 504 -23.70 -16.54 -23.75
CA MET A 504 -22.55 -15.79 -24.21
C MET A 504 -22.54 -15.57 -25.72
N LYS A 505 -23.00 -16.53 -26.53
CA LYS A 505 -23.20 -16.34 -27.99
C LYS A 505 -24.18 -15.20 -28.26
N LYS A 506 -25.34 -15.22 -27.58
CA LYS A 506 -26.37 -14.18 -27.65
C LYS A 506 -25.81 -12.80 -27.26
N ALA A 507 -25.10 -12.71 -26.14
CA ALA A 507 -24.53 -11.45 -25.65
C ALA A 507 -23.42 -10.89 -26.55
N SER A 508 -22.58 -11.77 -27.11
CA SER A 508 -21.43 -11.36 -27.93
C SER A 508 -21.75 -11.14 -29.41
N GLY A 509 -22.82 -11.78 -29.91
CA GLY A 509 -23.08 -11.90 -31.35
C GLY A 509 -21.97 -12.68 -32.08
N ARG A 510 -21.18 -13.49 -31.36
CA ARG A 510 -20.06 -14.26 -31.89
C ARG A 510 -20.35 -15.75 -31.83
N GLU A 511 -19.80 -16.48 -32.78
CA GLU A 511 -19.74 -17.93 -32.67
C GLU A 511 -18.74 -18.34 -31.59
N ILE A 512 -19.09 -19.39 -30.86
CA ILE A 512 -18.27 -19.99 -29.82
C ILE A 512 -18.15 -21.47 -30.15
N PRO A 513 -17.10 -21.89 -30.88
CA PRO A 513 -16.88 -23.29 -31.20
C PRO A 513 -16.67 -24.11 -29.92
N THR A 514 -17.32 -25.27 -29.86
CA THR A 514 -17.23 -26.19 -28.71
C THR A 514 -16.84 -27.59 -29.17
N GLN A 515 -16.10 -28.31 -28.33
CA GLN A 515 -15.84 -29.74 -28.47
C GLN A 515 -16.12 -30.46 -27.15
N ILE A 516 -16.46 -31.75 -27.19
CA ILE A 516 -16.68 -32.55 -25.99
C ILE A 516 -15.35 -33.17 -25.55
N GLY A 517 -15.02 -33.00 -24.28
CA GLY A 517 -13.87 -33.63 -23.62
C GLY A 517 -14.32 -34.61 -22.53
N VAL A 518 -13.34 -35.33 -21.97
CA VAL A 518 -13.56 -36.24 -20.84
C VAL A 518 -13.96 -35.42 -19.60
N PRO A 519 -14.89 -35.90 -18.76
CA PRO A 519 -15.18 -35.28 -17.46
C PRO A 519 -13.91 -35.00 -16.66
N ARG A 520 -13.81 -33.82 -16.02
CA ARG A 520 -12.66 -33.54 -15.15
C ARG A 520 -12.80 -34.31 -13.84
N PRO A 521 -11.72 -34.94 -13.34
CA PRO A 521 -11.75 -35.56 -12.02
C PRO A 521 -12.22 -34.57 -10.95
N GLY A 522 -13.20 -34.98 -10.15
CA GLY A 522 -13.76 -34.16 -9.07
C GLY A 522 -14.86 -33.18 -9.47
N ASP A 523 -15.21 -33.05 -10.76
CA ASP A 523 -16.42 -32.32 -11.16
C ASP A 523 -17.68 -33.08 -10.74
N VAL A 524 -18.58 -32.37 -10.07
CA VAL A 524 -19.92 -32.84 -9.68
C VAL A 524 -20.95 -32.46 -10.74
N ALA A 525 -22.04 -33.22 -10.84
CA ALA A 525 -23.09 -32.99 -11.84
C ALA A 525 -23.76 -31.63 -11.67
N SER A 526 -24.39 -31.39 -10.51
CA SER A 526 -25.15 -30.17 -10.21
C SER A 526 -24.80 -29.60 -8.84
N VAL A 527 -24.62 -28.28 -8.74
CA VAL A 527 -24.39 -27.56 -7.48
C VAL A 527 -25.03 -26.17 -7.55
N TYR A 528 -25.98 -25.89 -6.64
CA TYR A 528 -26.62 -24.59 -6.47
C TYR A 528 -27.16 -24.43 -5.04
N CYS A 529 -27.29 -23.20 -4.52
CA CYS A 529 -27.74 -22.97 -3.13
C CYS A 529 -29.23 -22.67 -2.98
N ASP A 530 -29.67 -22.68 -1.74
CA ASP A 530 -30.80 -21.88 -1.29
C ASP A 530 -30.24 -20.55 -0.74
N PRO A 531 -30.58 -19.39 -1.33
CA PRO A 531 -30.11 -18.09 -0.87
C PRO A 531 -31.01 -17.45 0.22
N SER A 532 -32.01 -18.16 0.73
CA SER A 532 -33.04 -17.59 1.62
C SER A 532 -32.49 -17.00 2.91
N LEU A 533 -31.46 -17.63 3.52
CA LEU A 533 -30.88 -17.13 4.76
C LEU A 533 -30.18 -15.77 4.59
N ALA A 534 -29.48 -15.59 3.47
CA ALA A 534 -28.86 -14.30 3.13
C ALA A 534 -29.94 -13.22 2.86
N ALA A 535 -31.03 -13.57 2.20
CA ALA A 535 -32.16 -12.65 2.01
C ALA A 535 -32.79 -12.21 3.33
N GLU A 536 -33.01 -13.15 4.26
CA GLU A 536 -33.65 -12.87 5.55
C GLU A 536 -32.72 -12.08 6.50
N LYS A 537 -31.46 -12.50 6.63
CA LYS A 537 -30.55 -11.96 7.67
C LYS A 537 -29.65 -10.84 7.19
N LEU A 538 -29.20 -10.86 5.92
CA LEU A 538 -28.36 -9.81 5.34
C LEU A 538 -29.20 -8.74 4.62
N GLY A 539 -30.47 -9.02 4.31
CA GLY A 539 -31.25 -8.20 3.39
C GLY A 539 -30.61 -8.15 1.99
N TRP A 540 -29.99 -9.26 1.58
CA TRP A 540 -29.25 -9.38 0.33
C TRP A 540 -29.85 -10.46 -0.56
N LYS A 541 -29.99 -10.17 -1.85
CA LYS A 541 -30.39 -11.13 -2.89
C LYS A 541 -29.69 -10.76 -4.18
N ALA A 542 -29.29 -11.76 -4.97
CA ALA A 542 -28.80 -11.51 -6.32
C ALA A 542 -29.91 -10.90 -7.21
N GLU A 543 -29.56 -9.85 -7.95
CA GLU A 543 -30.47 -9.08 -8.79
C GLU A 543 -30.26 -9.36 -10.28
N PHE A 544 -29.04 -9.73 -10.68
CA PHE A 544 -28.66 -9.94 -12.07
C PHE A 544 -28.83 -11.40 -12.50
N GLY A 545 -29.42 -11.62 -13.68
CA GLY A 545 -29.61 -12.93 -14.28
C GLY A 545 -28.50 -13.32 -15.24
N LEU A 546 -28.71 -14.45 -15.93
CA LEU A 546 -27.75 -15.01 -16.89
C LEU A 546 -27.43 -14.04 -18.04
N ASP A 547 -28.44 -13.34 -18.56
CA ASP A 547 -28.26 -12.41 -19.68
C ASP A 547 -27.35 -11.24 -19.27
N GLU A 548 -27.55 -10.63 -18.09
CA GLU A 548 -26.72 -9.53 -17.61
C GLU A 548 -25.28 -9.99 -17.31
N MET A 549 -25.11 -11.17 -16.70
CA MET A 549 -23.78 -11.77 -16.48
C MET A 549 -22.98 -11.91 -17.77
N CYS A 550 -23.61 -12.42 -18.84
CA CYS A 550 -22.94 -12.57 -20.13
C CYS A 550 -22.72 -11.23 -20.84
N ALA A 551 -23.68 -10.31 -20.77
CA ALA A 551 -23.57 -8.98 -21.38
C ALA A 551 -22.44 -8.15 -20.76
N ASP A 552 -22.37 -8.06 -19.43
CA ASP A 552 -21.32 -7.30 -18.75
C ASP A 552 -19.94 -7.93 -18.92
N LEU A 553 -19.85 -9.27 -18.87
CA LEU A 553 -18.62 -9.98 -19.19
C LEU A 553 -18.15 -9.68 -20.62
N TRP A 554 -19.05 -9.69 -21.60
CA TRP A 554 -18.70 -9.38 -22.99
C TRP A 554 -18.26 -7.92 -23.16
N ASN A 555 -18.96 -6.98 -22.51
CA ASN A 555 -18.61 -5.57 -22.51
C ASN A 555 -17.19 -5.34 -21.95
N TRP A 556 -16.82 -6.04 -20.87
CA TRP A 556 -15.44 -6.07 -20.37
C TRP A 556 -14.46 -6.64 -21.40
N GLN A 557 -14.69 -7.87 -21.86
CA GLN A 557 -13.74 -8.60 -22.70
C GLN A 557 -13.53 -7.96 -24.08
N SER A 558 -14.58 -7.36 -24.65
CA SER A 558 -14.53 -6.68 -25.95
C SER A 558 -13.78 -5.35 -25.89
N LYS A 559 -13.93 -4.58 -24.80
CA LYS A 559 -13.16 -3.35 -24.56
C LYS A 559 -11.71 -3.63 -24.13
N ASN A 560 -11.47 -4.80 -23.55
CA ASN A 560 -10.17 -5.19 -22.99
C ASN A 560 -9.73 -6.55 -23.55
N PRO A 561 -9.46 -6.65 -24.88
CA PRO A 561 -9.19 -7.93 -25.54
C PRO A 561 -7.94 -8.65 -24.99
N LYS A 562 -7.04 -7.91 -24.35
CA LYS A 562 -5.81 -8.42 -23.70
C LYS A 562 -5.86 -8.36 -22.17
N GLY A 563 -7.04 -8.09 -21.58
CA GLY A 563 -7.16 -7.83 -20.15
C GLY A 563 -6.64 -6.44 -19.78
N PHE A 564 -6.01 -6.31 -18.61
CA PHE A 564 -5.45 -5.05 -18.11
C PHE A 564 -4.11 -4.67 -18.79
N ALA A 565 -3.44 -5.62 -19.45
CA ALA A 565 -2.23 -5.37 -20.22
C ALA A 565 -2.58 -4.71 -21.58
N ALA A 566 -2.10 -3.50 -21.82
CA ALA A 566 -2.26 -2.79 -23.10
C ALA A 566 -1.28 -3.30 -24.18
#